data_AF-A0A257AYL8-F1
#
_entry.id   AF-A0A257AYL8-F1
#
_cell.length_a   1.000
_cell.length_b   1.000
_cell.length_c   1.000
_cell.angle_alpha   90.00
_cell.angle_beta   90.00
_cell.angle_gamma   90.00
#
_symmetry.space_group_name_H-M   'P 1'
#
loop_
_entity.id
_entity.type
_entity.pdbx_description
1 polymer ?
#
loop_
_entity_poly.entity_id
_entity_poly.type
_entity_poly.pdbx_seq_one_letter_code
_entity_poly.pdbx_strand_id
1 'polypeptide(L)'
;MFSLPERPRLRPLQLFADEAAGLIVIHDPQDFIEDFGLDLRLAPLLLACDGQNTLDDLPGALAQQFRQPWSPEEVTAIVAQLDEWLLLDSPRFAALAARRIAEFRSAPIRPAACAGSSYPAEPDALRRRLDEILGQSKTPAIAAECIAELVGVVAPHIDLRVGERAYAPAYRLIERFAASLPSREPVTFVVLGTSHYGGDGLFIASRKAYATPCGALACDLDFLDRLEARLGYSISADDRAHRQEHSIEFQAVFLRHIF
;
A
#
# COMPACT_ATOMS: atom_id res chain seq x y z
N MET A 1 -27.13 14.22 6.15
CA MET A 1 -26.19 15.16 5.50
C MET A 1 -25.05 15.39 6.48
N PHE A 2 -23.80 15.20 6.08
CA PHE A 2 -22.66 15.47 6.97
C PHE A 2 -22.46 16.98 7.06
N SER A 3 -22.21 17.48 8.27
CA SER A 3 -21.76 18.87 8.46
C SER A 3 -20.30 19.01 8.05
N LEU A 4 -19.94 20.16 7.50
CA LEU A 4 -18.53 20.46 7.21
C LEU A 4 -17.71 20.51 8.50
N PRO A 5 -16.43 20.15 8.45
CA PRO A 5 -15.53 20.34 9.58
C PRO A 5 -15.39 21.84 9.86
N GLU A 6 -15.55 22.23 11.14
CA GLU A 6 -15.35 23.63 11.58
C GLU A 6 -13.94 24.13 11.22
N ARG A 7 -12.95 23.23 11.30
CA ARG A 7 -11.54 23.47 10.94
C ARG A 7 -11.13 22.51 9.84
N PRO A 8 -11.24 22.91 8.56
CA PRO A 8 -10.91 22.03 7.44
C PRO A 8 -9.46 21.59 7.48
N ARG A 9 -9.24 20.29 7.30
CA ARG A 9 -7.91 19.68 7.26
C ARG A 9 -7.84 18.68 6.12
N LEU A 10 -6.85 18.77 5.25
CA LEU A 10 -6.58 17.73 4.26
C LEU A 10 -6.09 16.46 4.95
N ARG A 11 -6.54 15.32 4.40
CA ARG A 11 -5.94 14.02 4.70
C ARG A 11 -4.47 13.99 4.27
N PRO A 12 -3.69 13.01 4.74
CA PRO A 12 -2.30 12.80 4.29
C PRO A 12 -2.27 12.29 2.83
N LEU A 13 -2.60 13.19 1.89
CA LEU A 13 -2.58 13.01 0.45
C LEU A 13 -1.23 13.44 -0.11
N GLN A 14 -0.85 12.86 -1.24
CA GLN A 14 0.30 13.31 -2.01
C GLN A 14 -0.19 14.26 -3.09
N LEU A 15 0.34 15.47 -3.12
CA LEU A 15 -0.03 16.52 -4.07
C LEU A 15 1.17 16.82 -4.98
N PHE A 16 1.00 16.64 -6.29
CA PHE A 16 2.02 16.91 -7.29
C PHE A 16 1.58 18.06 -8.18
N ALA A 17 2.37 19.14 -8.24
CA ALA A 17 2.08 20.24 -9.15
C ALA A 17 2.59 19.90 -10.56
N ASP A 18 1.70 19.99 -11.55
CA ASP A 18 2.03 20.01 -12.97
C ASP A 18 1.77 21.43 -13.49
N GLU A 19 2.81 22.27 -13.48
CA GLU A 19 2.73 23.67 -13.92
C GLU A 19 2.43 23.79 -15.41
N ALA A 20 2.85 22.82 -16.23
CA ALA A 20 2.61 22.83 -17.67
C ALA A 20 1.14 22.55 -17.99
N ALA A 21 0.52 21.63 -17.25
CA ALA A 21 -0.92 21.35 -17.35
C ALA A 21 -1.79 22.34 -16.56
N GLY A 22 -1.20 23.10 -15.63
CA GLY A 22 -1.94 23.99 -14.73
C GLY A 22 -2.75 23.21 -13.68
N LEU A 23 -2.27 22.04 -13.26
CA LEU A 23 -2.98 21.12 -12.37
C LEU A 23 -2.19 20.76 -11.11
N ILE A 24 -2.92 20.33 -10.08
CA ILE A 24 -2.42 19.62 -8.91
C ILE A 24 -2.97 18.21 -9.01
N VAL A 25 -2.11 17.24 -9.26
CA VAL A 25 -2.48 15.82 -9.24
C VAL A 25 -2.53 15.36 -7.79
N ILE A 26 -3.70 14.87 -7.40
CA ILE A 26 -3.94 14.28 -6.07
C ILE A 26 -3.74 12.77 -6.18
N HIS A 27 -2.89 12.24 -5.32
CA HIS A 27 -2.72 10.81 -5.12
C HIS A 27 -3.04 10.43 -3.69
N ASP A 28 -3.88 9.40 -3.53
CA ASP A 28 -4.23 8.83 -2.21
C ASP A 28 -3.43 7.55 -1.97
N PRO A 29 -2.37 7.58 -1.14
CA PRO A 29 -1.56 6.39 -0.89
C PRO A 29 -2.33 5.28 -0.16
N GLN A 30 -3.47 5.60 0.44
CA GLN A 30 -4.36 4.64 1.07
C GLN A 30 -5.47 4.16 0.15
N ASP A 31 -5.59 4.65 -1.09
CA ASP A 31 -6.56 4.16 -2.08
C ASP A 31 -8.01 4.19 -1.52
N PHE A 32 -8.40 5.38 -1.01
CA PHE A 32 -9.81 5.68 -0.76
C PHE A 32 -10.49 6.31 -1.98
N ILE A 33 -9.72 7.01 -2.80
CA ILE A 33 -10.12 7.70 -4.02
C ILE A 33 -9.16 7.34 -5.16
N GLU A 34 -9.64 7.42 -6.39
CA GLU A 34 -8.78 7.37 -7.58
C GLU A 34 -8.02 8.69 -7.74
N ASP A 35 -6.89 8.66 -8.46
CA ASP A 35 -6.09 9.85 -8.73
C ASP A 35 -6.83 10.79 -9.68
N PHE A 36 -6.82 12.10 -9.39
CA PHE A 36 -7.38 13.12 -10.27
C PHE A 36 -6.68 14.47 -10.13
N GLY A 37 -6.88 15.34 -11.12
CA GLY A 37 -6.30 16.69 -11.16
C GLY A 37 -7.26 17.76 -10.65
N LEU A 38 -6.77 18.66 -9.82
CA LEU A 38 -7.41 19.93 -9.47
C LEU A 38 -6.72 21.09 -10.17
N ASP A 39 -7.43 22.20 -10.35
CA ASP A 39 -6.84 23.42 -10.88
C ASP A 39 -5.74 23.96 -9.95
N LEU A 40 -4.58 24.33 -10.50
CA LEU A 40 -3.44 24.83 -9.73
C LEU A 40 -3.76 26.09 -8.90
N ARG A 41 -4.77 26.86 -9.29
CA ARG A 41 -5.26 28.03 -8.54
C ARG A 41 -5.82 27.67 -7.16
N LEU A 42 -6.14 26.40 -6.91
CA LEU A 42 -6.61 25.93 -5.61
C LEU A 42 -5.48 25.67 -4.61
N ALA A 43 -4.20 25.67 -5.01
CA ALA A 43 -3.07 25.39 -4.13
C ALA A 43 -3.08 26.20 -2.82
N PRO A 44 -3.33 27.53 -2.81
CA PRO A 44 -3.41 28.31 -1.57
C PRO A 44 -4.45 27.77 -0.58
N LEU A 45 -5.65 27.45 -1.07
CA LEU A 45 -6.74 26.94 -0.24
C LEU A 45 -6.45 25.54 0.29
N LEU A 46 -5.89 24.66 -0.55
CA LEU A 46 -5.47 23.32 -0.13
C LEU A 46 -4.43 23.40 0.99
N LEU A 47 -3.43 24.28 0.87
CA LEU A 47 -2.40 24.49 1.90
C LEU A 47 -2.98 25.10 3.19
N ALA A 48 -4.00 25.95 3.09
CA ALA A 48 -4.67 26.55 4.24
C ALA A 48 -5.62 25.57 4.97
N CYS A 49 -6.02 24.46 4.33
CA CYS A 49 -6.78 23.38 4.94
C CYS A 49 -5.85 22.47 5.78
N ASP A 50 -5.25 23.01 6.83
CA ASP A 50 -4.32 22.32 7.73
C ASP A 50 -4.90 22.04 9.13
N GLY A 51 -6.16 22.45 9.36
CA GLY A 51 -6.87 22.35 10.64
C GLY A 51 -6.59 23.48 11.62
N GLN A 52 -5.80 24.50 11.26
CA GLN A 52 -5.48 25.62 12.15
C GLN A 52 -6.53 26.73 12.13
N ASN A 53 -7.09 27.02 10.95
CA ASN A 53 -8.10 28.06 10.75
C ASN A 53 -9.51 27.47 10.76
N THR A 54 -10.49 28.21 11.28
CA THR A 54 -11.89 27.85 11.08
C THR A 54 -12.32 28.16 9.65
N LEU A 55 -13.42 27.56 9.20
CA LEU A 55 -14.00 27.83 7.88
C LEU A 55 -14.28 29.32 7.66
N ASP A 56 -14.72 30.02 8.70
CA ASP A 56 -15.03 31.46 8.66
C ASP A 56 -13.75 32.32 8.63
N ASP A 57 -12.64 31.84 9.20
CA ASP A 57 -11.35 32.54 9.23
C ASP A 57 -10.55 32.38 7.92
N LEU A 58 -10.78 31.29 7.18
CA LEU A 58 -10.02 30.93 5.98
C LEU A 58 -9.91 32.05 4.93
N PRO A 59 -10.99 32.78 4.56
CA PRO A 59 -10.90 33.89 3.61
C PRO A 59 -9.88 34.96 4.05
N GLY A 60 -9.87 35.30 5.35
CA GLY A 60 -8.94 36.27 5.93
C GLY A 60 -7.50 35.76 5.93
N ALA A 61 -7.30 34.49 6.33
CA ALA A 61 -5.99 33.84 6.30
C ALA A 61 -5.42 33.78 4.88
N LEU A 62 -6.24 33.44 3.89
CA LEU A 62 -5.87 33.39 2.48
C LEU A 62 -5.46 34.75 1.91
N ALA A 63 -6.23 35.80 2.23
CA ALA A 63 -5.91 37.16 1.84
C ALA A 63 -4.56 37.62 2.46
N GLN A 64 -4.31 37.27 3.73
CA GLN A 64 -3.08 37.65 4.42
C GLN A 64 -1.85 36.90 3.89
N GLN A 65 -1.95 35.58 3.69
CA GLN A 65 -0.82 34.72 3.35
C GLN A 65 -0.51 34.73 1.86
N PHE A 66 -1.53 34.71 0.99
CA PHE A 66 -1.37 34.53 -0.45
C PHE A 66 -1.71 35.78 -1.27
N ARG A 67 -2.18 36.86 -0.62
CA ARG A 67 -2.56 38.13 -1.28
C ARG A 67 -3.59 37.96 -2.39
N GLN A 68 -4.42 36.92 -2.29
CA GLN A 68 -5.52 36.65 -3.20
C GLN A 68 -6.83 36.83 -2.43
N PRO A 69 -7.77 37.67 -2.91
CA PRO A 69 -9.07 37.79 -2.28
C PRO A 69 -9.91 36.55 -2.62
N TRP A 70 -10.46 35.91 -1.59
CA TRP A 70 -11.43 34.83 -1.71
C TRP A 70 -12.69 35.27 -0.97
N SER A 71 -13.86 35.10 -1.57
CA SER A 71 -15.12 35.35 -0.85
C SER A 71 -15.42 34.21 0.13
N PRO A 72 -16.08 34.49 1.28
CA PRO A 72 -16.52 33.45 2.22
C PRO A 72 -17.39 32.37 1.55
N GLU A 73 -18.24 32.77 0.62
CA GLU A 73 -19.13 31.86 -0.12
C GLU A 73 -18.33 30.92 -1.04
N GLU A 74 -17.33 31.44 -1.77
CA GLU A 74 -16.44 30.63 -2.62
C GLU A 74 -15.63 29.64 -1.79
N VAL A 75 -15.02 30.09 -0.68
CA VAL A 75 -14.25 29.20 0.21
C VAL A 75 -15.13 28.09 0.75
N THR A 76 -16.33 28.43 1.25
CA THR A 76 -17.28 27.45 1.78
C THR A 76 -17.70 26.43 0.72
N ALA A 77 -18.01 26.89 -0.50
CA ALA A 77 -18.41 26.02 -1.59
C ALA A 77 -17.28 25.06 -2.00
N ILE A 78 -16.04 25.56 -2.10
CA ILE A 78 -14.90 24.72 -2.47
C ILE A 78 -14.59 23.72 -1.35
N VAL A 79 -14.56 24.14 -0.09
CA VAL A 79 -14.36 23.24 1.06
C VAL A 79 -15.43 22.15 1.10
N ALA A 80 -16.69 22.48 0.81
CA ALA A 80 -17.75 21.49 0.68
C ALA A 80 -17.47 20.48 -0.43
N GLN A 81 -16.98 20.95 -1.58
CA GLN A 81 -16.62 20.07 -2.69
C GLN A 81 -15.42 19.17 -2.34
N LEU A 82 -14.42 19.68 -1.61
CA LEU A 82 -13.28 18.90 -1.11
C LEU A 82 -13.74 17.81 -0.12
N ASP A 83 -14.72 18.10 0.75
CA ASP A 83 -15.34 17.11 1.63
C ASP A 83 -16.05 16.01 0.82
N GLU A 84 -16.83 16.39 -0.18
CA GLU A 84 -17.54 15.46 -1.06
C GLU A 84 -16.60 14.54 -1.83
N TRP A 85 -15.44 15.06 -2.27
CA TRP A 85 -14.36 14.29 -2.89
C TRP A 85 -13.48 13.56 -1.88
N LEU A 86 -13.86 13.54 -0.60
CA LEU A 86 -13.18 12.81 0.46
C LEU A 86 -11.72 13.24 0.64
N LEU A 87 -11.40 14.51 0.36
CA LEU A 87 -10.04 15.03 0.51
C LEU A 87 -9.76 15.52 1.94
N LEU A 88 -10.81 15.82 2.69
CA LEU A 88 -10.73 16.33 4.05
C LEU A 88 -10.80 15.21 5.10
N ASP A 89 -10.10 15.42 6.21
CA ASP A 89 -10.28 14.67 7.45
C ASP A 89 -11.59 15.13 8.10
N SER A 90 -12.68 14.48 7.70
CA SER A 90 -14.05 14.88 8.04
C SER A 90 -14.89 13.70 8.54
N PRO A 91 -16.05 13.95 9.15
CA PRO A 91 -16.99 12.88 9.52
C PRO A 91 -17.43 12.02 8.33
N ARG A 92 -17.52 12.60 7.12
CA ARG A 92 -17.85 11.87 5.89
C ARG A 92 -16.74 10.87 5.54
N PHE A 93 -15.49 11.33 5.49
CA PHE A 93 -14.35 10.45 5.23
C PHE A 93 -14.21 9.39 6.33
N ALA A 94 -14.29 9.78 7.60
CA ALA A 94 -14.17 8.86 8.72
C ALA A 94 -15.20 7.73 8.67
N ALA A 95 -16.45 8.03 8.29
CA ALA A 95 -17.50 7.02 8.12
C ALA A 95 -17.17 6.04 6.98
N LEU A 96 -16.70 6.53 5.82
CA LEU A 96 -16.27 5.68 4.71
C LEU A 96 -15.05 4.83 5.08
N ALA A 97 -14.05 5.43 5.71
CA ALA A 97 -12.82 4.78 6.12
C ALA A 97 -13.11 3.65 7.12
N ALA A 98 -13.92 3.92 8.14
CA ALA A 98 -14.35 2.91 9.11
C ALA A 98 -15.06 1.74 8.43
N ARG A 99 -15.95 2.01 7.47
CA ARG A 99 -16.64 0.97 6.70
C ARG A 99 -15.66 0.11 5.88
N ARG A 100 -14.79 0.71 5.07
CA ARG A 100 -13.82 -0.04 4.24
C ARG A 100 -12.83 -0.82 5.09
N ILE A 101 -12.39 -0.27 6.22
CA ILE A 101 -11.51 -0.97 7.17
C ILE A 101 -12.25 -2.17 7.78
N ALA A 102 -13.52 -2.03 8.16
CA ALA A 102 -14.32 -3.14 8.67
C ALA A 102 -14.51 -4.24 7.62
N GLU A 103 -14.82 -3.86 6.37
CA GLU A 103 -14.91 -4.78 5.23
C GLU A 103 -13.59 -5.55 5.05
N PHE A 104 -12.46 -4.84 5.00
CA PHE A 104 -11.13 -5.47 4.91
C PHE A 104 -10.86 -6.42 6.07
N ARG A 105 -11.09 -6.00 7.33
CA ARG A 105 -10.88 -6.82 8.53
C ARG A 105 -11.68 -8.12 8.50
N SER A 106 -12.91 -8.08 7.98
CA SER A 106 -13.77 -9.26 7.87
C SER A 106 -13.40 -10.21 6.72
N ALA A 107 -12.64 -9.74 5.72
CA ALA A 107 -12.32 -10.55 4.54
C ALA A 107 -11.31 -11.66 4.85
N PRO A 108 -11.49 -12.90 4.37
CA PRO A 108 -10.50 -13.97 4.57
C PRO A 108 -9.26 -13.83 3.68
N ILE A 109 -9.35 -12.97 2.66
CA ILE A 109 -8.32 -12.77 1.64
C ILE A 109 -7.93 -11.29 1.62
N ARG A 110 -6.63 -11.01 1.60
CA ARG A 110 -6.06 -9.71 1.28
C ARG A 110 -5.94 -9.60 -0.24
N PRO A 111 -6.61 -8.63 -0.89
CA PRO A 111 -6.47 -8.39 -2.33
C PRO A 111 -5.03 -8.04 -2.74
N ALA A 112 -4.71 -8.24 -4.01
CA ALA A 112 -3.47 -7.77 -4.63
C ALA A 112 -3.59 -6.27 -4.92
N ALA A 113 -2.96 -5.43 -4.11
CA ALA A 113 -3.04 -3.98 -4.21
C ALA A 113 -2.21 -3.40 -5.36
N CYS A 114 -1.16 -4.09 -5.79
CA CYS A 114 -0.23 -3.62 -6.80
C CYS A 114 -0.44 -4.26 -8.19
N ALA A 115 -1.46 -5.11 -8.32
CA ALA A 115 -1.84 -5.71 -9.58
C ALA A 115 -2.37 -4.64 -10.56
N GLY A 116 -1.82 -4.60 -11.77
CA GLY A 116 -2.13 -3.62 -12.79
C GLY A 116 -1.28 -2.33 -12.71
N SER A 117 -0.66 -2.04 -11.58
CA SER A 117 0.18 -0.84 -11.39
C SER A 117 1.68 -1.17 -11.40
N SER A 118 2.13 -2.02 -10.49
CA SER A 118 3.55 -2.41 -10.38
C SER A 118 3.89 -3.71 -11.12
N TYR A 119 2.88 -4.55 -11.37
CA TYR A 119 3.02 -5.78 -12.16
C TYR A 119 1.70 -6.12 -12.88
N PRO A 120 1.70 -6.97 -13.92
CA PRO A 120 0.48 -7.28 -14.67
C PRO A 120 -0.61 -7.94 -13.82
N ALA A 121 -1.86 -7.50 -13.98
CA ALA A 121 -3.00 -8.13 -13.31
C ALA A 121 -3.44 -9.46 -13.96
N GLU A 122 -3.06 -9.68 -15.22
CA GLU A 122 -3.39 -10.91 -15.95
C GLU A 122 -2.40 -12.05 -15.62
N PRO A 123 -2.87 -13.26 -15.28
CA PRO A 123 -2.01 -14.34 -14.78
C PRO A 123 -0.88 -14.73 -15.75
N ASP A 124 -1.18 -14.90 -17.04
CA ASP A 124 -0.17 -15.29 -18.04
C ASP A 124 0.79 -14.16 -18.40
N ALA A 125 0.36 -12.90 -18.25
CA ALA A 125 1.25 -11.76 -18.37
C ALA A 125 2.19 -11.67 -17.15
N LEU A 126 1.68 -11.94 -15.95
CA LEU A 126 2.49 -11.97 -14.73
C LEU A 126 3.54 -13.07 -14.79
N ARG A 127 3.17 -14.31 -15.16
CA ARG A 127 4.15 -15.42 -15.28
C ARG A 127 5.29 -15.07 -16.22
N ARG A 128 4.97 -14.61 -17.44
CA ARG A 128 5.99 -14.18 -18.41
C ARG A 128 6.88 -13.08 -17.86
N ARG A 129 6.29 -12.10 -17.17
CA ARG A 129 7.05 -11.00 -16.55
C ARG A 129 8.00 -11.51 -15.47
N LEU A 130 7.57 -12.43 -14.61
CA LEU A 130 8.42 -13.00 -13.58
C LEU A 130 9.53 -13.88 -14.20
N ASP A 131 9.22 -14.68 -15.22
CA ASP A 131 10.21 -15.47 -15.96
C ASP A 131 11.27 -14.57 -16.63
N GLU A 132 10.87 -13.45 -17.23
CA GLU A 132 11.78 -12.44 -17.78
C GLU A 132 12.72 -11.88 -16.71
N ILE A 133 12.18 -11.49 -15.55
CA ILE A 133 12.98 -10.99 -14.42
C ILE A 133 13.98 -12.04 -13.97
N LEU A 134 13.54 -13.28 -13.73
CA LEU A 134 14.40 -14.38 -13.30
C LEU A 134 15.44 -14.74 -14.37
N GLY A 135 15.14 -14.53 -15.65
CA GLY A 135 16.04 -14.71 -16.78
C GLY A 135 17.19 -13.69 -16.85
N GLN A 136 17.08 -12.53 -16.17
CA GLN A 136 18.09 -11.47 -16.24
C GLN A 136 19.36 -11.74 -15.43
N SER A 137 19.32 -12.69 -14.49
CA SER A 137 20.46 -13.02 -13.65
C SER A 137 20.90 -14.46 -13.83
N LYS A 138 22.20 -14.67 -13.85
CA LYS A 138 22.76 -16.01 -13.70
C LYS A 138 22.51 -16.46 -12.27
N THR A 139 22.01 -17.67 -12.11
CA THR A 139 21.89 -18.35 -10.83
C THR A 139 23.21 -18.25 -10.05
N PRO A 140 23.20 -17.76 -8.80
CA PRO A 140 24.42 -17.71 -7.99
C PRO A 140 25.04 -19.11 -7.86
N ALA A 141 26.36 -19.18 -8.03
CA ALA A 141 27.14 -20.43 -7.96
C ALA A 141 27.33 -20.90 -6.52
N ILE A 142 26.22 -21.26 -5.87
CA ILE A 142 26.18 -21.82 -4.51
C ILE A 142 26.09 -23.36 -4.60
N ALA A 143 26.83 -24.07 -3.75
CA ALA A 143 26.81 -25.55 -3.70
C ALA A 143 25.41 -26.09 -3.35
N ALA A 144 25.08 -27.30 -3.82
CA ALA A 144 23.73 -27.85 -3.64
C ALA A 144 23.41 -28.12 -2.16
N GLU A 145 24.41 -28.53 -1.39
CA GLU A 145 24.33 -28.78 0.05
C GLU A 145 23.96 -27.49 0.80
N CYS A 146 24.58 -26.36 0.42
CA CYS A 146 24.25 -25.05 0.98
C CYS A 146 22.84 -24.58 0.61
N ILE A 147 22.30 -25.02 -0.53
CA ILE A 147 20.91 -24.70 -0.91
C ILE A 147 19.92 -25.50 -0.07
N ALA A 148 20.21 -26.77 0.21
CA ALA A 148 19.35 -27.61 1.06
C ALA A 148 19.22 -27.06 2.49
N GLU A 149 20.24 -26.34 2.96
CA GLU A 149 20.28 -25.65 4.25
C GLU A 149 19.92 -24.15 4.17
N LEU A 150 19.26 -23.70 3.10
CA LEU A 150 18.90 -22.29 2.92
C LEU A 150 17.93 -21.82 4.02
N VAL A 151 18.40 -20.91 4.88
CA VAL A 151 17.60 -20.33 5.97
C VAL A 151 16.86 -19.05 5.60
N GLY A 152 17.22 -18.42 4.47
CA GLY A 152 16.56 -17.20 4.01
C GLY A 152 17.32 -16.45 2.91
N VAL A 153 16.66 -15.46 2.34
CA VAL A 153 17.23 -14.52 1.37
C VAL A 153 16.84 -13.09 1.73
N VAL A 154 17.61 -12.12 1.23
CA VAL A 154 17.23 -10.70 1.29
C VAL A 154 16.92 -10.26 -0.14
N ALA A 155 15.70 -9.77 -0.34
CA ALA A 155 15.23 -9.23 -1.60
C ALA A 155 14.75 -7.79 -1.39
N PRO A 156 14.85 -6.93 -2.41
CA PRO A 156 14.26 -5.60 -2.34
C PRO A 156 12.72 -5.69 -2.31
N HIS A 157 12.08 -4.56 -2.02
CA HIS A 157 10.65 -4.37 -2.24
C HIS A 157 10.36 -3.15 -3.12
N ILE A 158 11.34 -2.67 -3.88
CA ILE A 158 11.13 -1.58 -4.85
C ILE A 158 10.24 -2.07 -5.99
N ASP A 159 9.47 -1.15 -6.59
CA ASP A 159 8.58 -1.45 -7.71
C ASP A 159 9.24 -2.34 -8.78
N LEU A 160 8.53 -3.41 -9.18
CA LEU A 160 9.03 -4.42 -10.12
C LEU A 160 9.36 -3.86 -11.52
N ARG A 161 8.88 -2.66 -11.87
CA ARG A 161 9.22 -1.98 -13.13
C ARG A 161 10.62 -1.36 -13.13
N VAL A 162 11.20 -1.16 -11.95
CA VAL A 162 12.53 -0.54 -11.80
C VAL A 162 13.55 -1.44 -11.08
N GLY A 163 13.08 -2.38 -10.27
CA GLY A 163 13.92 -3.23 -9.40
C GLY A 163 14.33 -4.59 -9.97
N GLU A 164 13.93 -4.92 -11.19
CA GLU A 164 13.97 -6.28 -11.78
C GLU A 164 15.25 -7.07 -11.47
N ARG A 165 16.41 -6.48 -11.78
CA ARG A 165 17.72 -7.12 -11.64
C ARG A 165 18.08 -7.51 -10.21
N ALA A 166 17.53 -6.80 -9.22
CA ALA A 166 17.85 -7.03 -7.81
C ALA A 166 17.01 -8.17 -7.20
N TYR A 167 15.85 -8.48 -7.77
CA TYR A 167 15.03 -9.63 -7.34
C TYR A 167 15.62 -10.97 -7.78
N ALA A 168 16.12 -11.03 -9.01
CA ALA A 168 16.45 -12.30 -9.67
C ALA A 168 17.44 -13.20 -8.89
N PRO A 169 18.57 -12.72 -8.34
CA PRO A 169 19.49 -13.58 -7.60
C PRO A 169 18.86 -14.27 -6.39
N ALA A 170 18.03 -13.55 -5.61
CA ALA A 170 17.37 -14.08 -4.42
C ALA A 170 16.35 -15.17 -4.79
N TYR A 171 15.52 -14.92 -5.79
CA TYR A 171 14.48 -15.86 -6.19
C TYR A 171 15.01 -17.06 -6.98
N ARG A 172 16.14 -16.94 -7.68
CA ARG A 172 16.85 -18.10 -8.25
C ARG A 172 17.36 -19.06 -7.16
N LEU A 173 17.72 -18.56 -5.98
CA LEU A 173 18.09 -19.42 -4.84
C LEU A 173 16.85 -20.14 -4.29
N ILE A 174 15.71 -19.45 -4.20
CA ILE A 174 14.44 -20.06 -3.79
C ILE A 174 13.98 -21.12 -4.80
N GLU A 175 14.11 -20.90 -6.11
CA GLU A 175 13.81 -21.93 -7.13
C GLU A 175 14.67 -23.19 -6.96
N ARG A 176 15.96 -23.02 -6.68
CA ARG A 176 16.86 -24.15 -6.42
C ARG A 176 16.51 -24.88 -5.14
N PHE A 177 16.15 -24.14 -4.09
CA PHE A 177 15.66 -24.71 -2.85
C PHE A 177 14.37 -25.51 -3.10
N ALA A 178 13.40 -24.94 -3.81
CA ALA A 178 12.17 -25.62 -4.19
C ALA A 178 12.43 -26.92 -4.96
N ALA A 179 13.39 -26.91 -5.90
CA ALA A 179 13.80 -28.09 -6.65
C ALA A 179 14.52 -29.17 -5.81
N SER A 180 15.09 -28.80 -4.65
CA SER A 180 15.71 -29.76 -3.71
C SER A 180 14.71 -30.42 -2.76
N LEU A 181 13.50 -29.88 -2.65
CA LEU A 181 12.49 -30.41 -1.74
C LEU A 181 11.89 -31.72 -2.27
N PRO A 182 11.56 -32.66 -1.39
CA PRO A 182 10.70 -33.79 -1.72
C PRO A 182 9.37 -33.32 -2.34
N SER A 183 8.88 -34.05 -3.34
CA SER A 183 7.59 -33.71 -3.97
C SER A 183 6.46 -33.67 -2.94
N ARG A 184 5.71 -32.56 -2.92
CA ARG A 184 4.52 -32.29 -2.08
C ARG A 184 4.79 -31.87 -0.62
N GLU A 185 6.02 -31.53 -0.25
CA GLU A 185 6.26 -30.96 1.09
C GLU A 185 5.80 -29.49 1.14
N PRO A 186 4.88 -29.12 2.07
CA PRO A 186 4.47 -27.73 2.24
C PRO A 186 5.62 -26.92 2.84
N VAL A 187 5.82 -25.70 2.34
CA VAL A 187 6.85 -24.78 2.84
C VAL A 187 6.19 -23.54 3.41
N THR A 188 6.50 -23.22 4.66
CA THR A 188 6.11 -21.95 5.27
C THR A 188 7.23 -20.93 5.08
N PHE A 189 6.96 -19.87 4.34
CA PHE A 189 7.84 -18.71 4.22
C PHE A 189 7.45 -17.64 5.25
N VAL A 190 8.42 -17.19 6.05
CA VAL A 190 8.26 -16.00 6.90
C VAL A 190 8.83 -14.80 6.15
N VAL A 191 7.94 -13.91 5.70
CA VAL A 191 8.33 -12.69 4.97
C VAL A 191 8.29 -11.50 5.92
N LEU A 192 9.46 -10.91 6.18
CA LEU A 192 9.58 -9.68 6.96
C LEU A 192 9.69 -8.48 6.01
N GLY A 193 8.62 -7.69 5.94
CA GLY A 193 8.55 -6.47 5.13
C GLY A 193 8.56 -5.21 6.00
N THR A 194 9.02 -4.10 5.41
CA THR A 194 8.85 -2.77 6.02
C THR A 194 7.38 -2.36 5.93
N SER A 195 6.84 -1.79 6.99
CA SER A 195 5.51 -1.16 6.98
C SER A 195 5.62 0.32 6.61
N HIS A 196 4.95 0.72 5.53
CA HIS A 196 4.84 2.12 5.08
C HIS A 196 3.61 2.83 5.66
N TYR A 197 2.64 2.06 6.15
CA TYR A 197 1.36 2.56 6.63
C TYR A 197 1.23 2.55 8.16
N GLY A 198 2.26 2.08 8.85
CA GLY A 198 2.33 2.02 10.32
C GLY A 198 1.32 1.05 10.94
N GLY A 199 1.29 1.01 12.26
CA GLY A 199 0.34 0.24 13.04
C GLY A 199 0.74 0.20 14.51
N ASP A 200 0.05 -0.63 15.27
CA ASP A 200 0.25 -0.71 16.71
C ASP A 200 1.39 -1.69 17.03
N GLY A 201 2.54 -1.17 17.46
CA GLY A 201 3.70 -1.96 17.87
C GLY A 201 4.76 -2.18 16.79
N LEU A 202 5.68 -3.12 17.05
CA LEU A 202 6.85 -3.38 16.20
C LEU A 202 6.55 -4.28 15.00
N PHE A 203 5.59 -5.20 15.15
CA PHE A 203 5.23 -6.18 14.13
C PHE A 203 3.73 -6.20 13.93
N ILE A 204 3.33 -6.31 12.66
CA ILE A 204 1.95 -6.46 12.24
C ILE A 204 1.92 -7.71 11.37
N ALA A 205 1.03 -8.64 11.70
CA ALA A 205 0.77 -9.82 10.89
C ALA A 205 -0.67 -9.78 10.38
N SER A 206 -0.92 -10.40 9.24
CA SER A 206 -2.27 -10.65 8.75
C SER A 206 -2.55 -12.15 8.77
N ARG A 207 -3.74 -12.51 9.25
CA ARG A 207 -4.25 -13.89 9.21
C ARG A 207 -4.87 -14.25 7.85
N LYS A 208 -4.88 -13.31 6.90
CA LYS A 208 -5.55 -13.45 5.60
C LYS A 208 -4.66 -14.19 4.61
N ALA A 209 -5.28 -14.92 3.69
CA ALA A 209 -4.57 -15.39 2.50
C ALA A 209 -4.19 -14.20 1.62
N TYR A 210 -3.00 -14.22 1.04
CA TYR A 210 -2.50 -13.16 0.16
C TYR A 210 -2.86 -13.47 -1.28
N ALA A 211 -3.78 -12.69 -1.87
CA ALA A 211 -4.13 -12.86 -3.27
C ALA A 211 -2.97 -12.42 -4.17
N THR A 212 -2.78 -13.17 -5.25
CA THR A 212 -1.98 -12.77 -6.42
C THR A 212 -2.76 -13.11 -7.68
N PRO A 213 -2.44 -12.54 -8.86
CA PRO A 213 -3.02 -12.98 -10.12
C PRO A 213 -2.88 -14.49 -10.40
N CYS A 214 -1.81 -15.12 -9.90
CA CYS A 214 -1.56 -16.56 -10.06
C CYS A 214 -2.23 -17.44 -8.99
N GLY A 215 -3.07 -16.85 -8.13
CA GLY A 215 -3.75 -17.53 -7.03
C GLY A 215 -3.30 -17.04 -5.66
N ALA A 216 -4.08 -17.37 -4.62
CA ALA A 216 -3.79 -16.93 -3.27
C ALA A 216 -2.75 -17.82 -2.55
N LEU A 217 -1.87 -17.21 -1.77
CA LEU A 217 -1.00 -17.88 -0.80
C LEU A 217 -1.72 -17.96 0.55
N ALA A 218 -1.84 -19.16 1.10
CA ALA A 218 -2.43 -19.36 2.42
C ALA A 218 -1.49 -18.81 3.52
N CYS A 219 -2.08 -18.27 4.58
CA CYS A 219 -1.36 -17.96 5.82
C CYS A 219 -1.23 -19.25 6.66
N ASP A 220 -0.04 -19.53 7.16
CA ASP A 220 0.18 -20.61 8.14
C ASP A 220 -0.33 -20.15 9.51
N LEU A 221 -1.61 -20.40 9.77
CA LEU A 221 -2.28 -19.99 11.00
C LEU A 221 -1.72 -20.72 12.22
N ASP A 222 -1.31 -21.98 12.08
CA ASP A 222 -0.73 -22.75 13.17
C ASP A 222 0.63 -22.16 13.58
N PHE A 223 1.44 -21.74 12.61
CA PHE A 223 2.69 -21.02 12.89
C PHE A 223 2.42 -19.68 13.60
N LEU A 224 1.46 -18.90 13.09
CA LEU A 224 1.14 -17.61 13.66
C LEU A 224 0.60 -17.72 15.09
N ASP A 225 -0.27 -18.70 15.36
CA ASP A 225 -0.81 -18.96 16.70
C ASP A 225 0.31 -19.34 17.70
N ARG A 226 1.27 -20.17 17.29
CA ARG A 226 2.45 -20.49 18.11
C ARG A 226 3.33 -19.27 18.36
N LEU A 227 3.48 -18.39 17.38
CA LEU A 227 4.27 -17.16 17.50
C LEU A 227 3.61 -16.19 18.49
N GLU A 228 2.31 -15.90 18.33
CA GLU A 228 1.56 -15.01 19.23
C GLU A 228 1.51 -15.55 20.66
N ALA A 229 1.34 -16.87 20.83
CA ALA A 229 1.41 -17.50 22.15
C ALA A 229 2.78 -17.31 22.83
N ARG A 230 3.87 -17.32 22.05
CA ARG A 230 5.23 -17.11 22.57
C ARG A 230 5.53 -15.63 22.84
N LEU A 231 4.93 -14.72 22.08
CA LEU A 231 5.03 -13.27 22.31
C LEU A 231 4.20 -12.81 23.51
N GLY A 232 3.09 -13.50 23.81
CA GLY A 232 2.16 -13.13 24.89
C GLY A 232 1.22 -11.98 24.52
N TYR A 233 1.19 -11.57 23.25
CA TYR A 233 0.27 -10.58 22.71
C TYR A 233 -0.01 -10.84 21.22
N SER A 234 -1.12 -10.30 20.72
CA SER A 234 -1.54 -10.46 19.32
C SER A 234 -0.82 -9.42 18.45
N ILE A 235 -0.08 -9.89 17.44
CA ILE A 235 0.48 -9.05 16.37
C ILE A 235 -0.46 -8.96 15.16
N SER A 236 -1.54 -9.73 15.17
CA SER A 236 -2.56 -9.77 14.10
C SER A 236 -3.90 -9.15 14.47
N ALA A 237 -3.96 -8.38 15.57
CA ALA A 237 -5.20 -7.77 16.06
C ALA A 237 -5.71 -6.63 15.15
N ASP A 238 -4.79 -5.89 14.53
CA ASP A 238 -5.12 -4.87 13.53
C ASP A 238 -4.17 -4.96 12.34
N ASP A 239 -4.65 -5.59 11.27
CA ASP A 239 -3.87 -5.81 10.06
C ASP A 239 -4.15 -4.78 8.96
N ARG A 240 -4.78 -3.63 9.28
CA ARG A 240 -5.15 -2.59 8.30
C ARG A 240 -3.98 -2.13 7.42
N ALA A 241 -2.76 -2.13 7.98
CA ALA A 241 -1.54 -1.74 7.30
C ALA A 241 -1.28 -2.61 6.06
N HIS A 242 -1.67 -3.89 6.12
CA HIS A 242 -1.49 -4.82 5.01
C HIS A 242 -2.33 -4.45 3.79
N ARG A 243 -3.42 -3.67 3.92
CA ARG A 243 -4.35 -3.39 2.80
C ARG A 243 -3.64 -2.83 1.56
N GLN A 244 -2.72 -1.89 1.76
CA GLN A 244 -1.96 -1.25 0.67
C GLN A 244 -0.45 -1.53 0.75
N GLU A 245 0.00 -2.32 1.73
CA GLU A 245 1.43 -2.62 1.88
C GLU A 245 1.95 -3.49 0.74
N HIS A 246 2.92 -2.96 -0.01
CA HIS A 246 3.50 -3.61 -1.17
C HIS A 246 4.71 -4.49 -0.82
N SER A 247 5.35 -4.25 0.32
CA SER A 247 6.65 -4.87 0.62
C SER A 247 6.60 -6.39 0.68
N ILE A 248 5.53 -6.94 1.26
CA ILE A 248 5.24 -8.37 1.34
C ILE A 248 4.59 -8.87 0.05
N GLU A 249 3.74 -8.06 -0.60
CA GLU A 249 3.02 -8.47 -1.81
C GLU A 249 3.96 -8.80 -2.97
N PHE A 250 5.01 -8.00 -3.16
CA PHE A 250 6.01 -8.30 -4.18
C PHE A 250 6.70 -9.64 -3.93
N GLN A 251 6.91 -10.02 -2.67
CA GLN A 251 7.49 -11.33 -2.37
C GLN A 251 6.46 -12.46 -2.61
N ALA A 252 5.20 -12.21 -2.27
CA ALA A 252 4.10 -13.14 -2.50
C ALA A 252 3.94 -13.53 -3.98
N VAL A 253 4.07 -12.58 -4.92
CA VAL A 253 3.95 -12.91 -6.36
C VAL A 253 5.07 -13.82 -6.85
N PHE A 254 6.31 -13.63 -6.39
CA PHE A 254 7.41 -14.52 -6.76
C PHE A 254 7.27 -15.90 -6.10
N LEU A 255 6.93 -15.94 -4.81
CA LEU A 255 6.73 -17.20 -4.10
C LEU A 255 5.62 -18.04 -4.75
N ARG A 256 4.50 -17.41 -5.13
CA ARG A 256 3.40 -18.09 -5.83
C ARG A 256 3.74 -18.54 -7.26
N HIS A 257 4.70 -17.88 -7.89
CA HIS A 257 5.20 -18.30 -9.20
C HIS A 257 6.06 -19.56 -9.10
N ILE A 258 6.80 -19.71 -8.01
CA ILE A 258 7.71 -20.84 -7.77
C ILE A 258 6.98 -22.07 -7.18
N PHE A 259 5.95 -21.87 -6.34
CA PHE A 259 5.19 -22.90 -5.63
C PHE A 259 3.68 -22.92 -5.96
#